data_AF-A0AAD0EEL5-F1
#
_entry.id   AF-A0AAD0EEL5-F1
#
_cell.length_a   1.000
_cell.length_b   1.000
_cell.length_c   1.000
_cell.angle_alpha   90.00
_cell.angle_beta   90.00
_cell.angle_gamma   90.00
#
_symmetry.space_group_name_H-M   'P 1'
#
loop_
_entity.id
_entity.type
_entity.pdbx_description
1 polymer ?
#
loop_
_entity_poly.entity_id
_entity_poly.type
_entity_poly.pdbx_seq_one_letter_code
_entity_poly.pdbx_strand_id
1 'polypeptide(L)'
;MANIANTKATPAKPKKATRIKRTRSGALMMLALLLMGSAIVRLGLEAGPAIAREVANLQDESTLKEEPKGTLNGQSMPSSAELQNMLAAFQEREAALSAREAEIEDRMKALEIADDAIEQKLVALEQAEEELKSTLALADGATEADLTRLTSVYEQMKPKESSALFEEMDPAFAAGFLARMRPEAAAGIMAGLSPQAAYTISVVLAGRNGSVPKE
;
A
#
# COMPACT_ATOMS: atom_id res chain seq x y z
N MET A 1 39.43 -38.45 60.65
CA MET A 1 38.44 -39.48 60.24
C MET A 1 37.54 -38.85 59.21
N ALA A 2 37.85 -39.03 57.91
CA ALA A 2 37.15 -39.94 56.99
C ALA A 2 35.72 -39.41 56.67
N ASN A 3 35.50 -38.75 55.51
CA ASN A 3 35.18 -39.35 54.18
C ASN A 3 33.82 -40.09 54.26
N ILE A 4 32.78 -39.82 53.46
CA ILE A 4 32.60 -40.16 52.03
C ILE A 4 31.24 -39.56 51.59
N ALA A 5 31.10 -39.25 50.30
CA ALA A 5 29.92 -39.51 49.45
C ALA A 5 29.45 -38.33 48.58
N ASN A 6 30.22 -38.15 47.52
CA ASN A 6 29.83 -37.63 46.22
C ASN A 6 28.53 -38.27 45.69
N THR A 7 27.53 -37.48 45.29
CA THR A 7 26.52 -37.90 44.30
C THR A 7 26.35 -36.82 43.25
N LYS A 8 26.64 -37.20 42.01
CA LYS A 8 26.58 -36.39 40.78
C LYS A 8 25.13 -36.04 40.45
N ALA A 9 24.81 -34.74 40.32
CA ALA A 9 23.60 -34.28 39.67
C ALA A 9 23.86 -34.04 38.18
N THR A 10 23.14 -34.79 37.35
CA THR A 10 23.11 -34.73 35.88
C THR A 10 22.48 -33.41 35.39
N PRO A 11 23.05 -32.69 34.39
CA PRO A 11 22.38 -31.54 33.82
C PRO A 11 21.32 -31.99 32.79
N ALA A 12 20.05 -31.70 33.08
CA ALA A 12 18.97 -31.81 32.11
C ALA A 12 19.13 -30.73 31.02
N LYS A 13 19.24 -31.16 29.76
CA LYS A 13 19.39 -30.31 28.58
C LYS A 13 18.12 -29.47 28.33
N PRO A 14 18.22 -28.16 28.04
CA PRO A 14 17.08 -27.40 27.54
C PRO A 14 16.76 -27.81 26.10
N LYS A 15 15.47 -28.10 25.83
CA LYS A 15 14.94 -28.39 24.49
C LYS A 15 15.13 -27.16 23.60
N LYS A 16 15.85 -27.31 22.49
CA LYS A 16 16.08 -26.25 21.49
C LYS A 16 14.79 -25.97 20.72
N ALA A 17 14.32 -24.73 20.77
CA ALA A 17 13.26 -24.23 19.89
C ALA A 17 13.80 -24.16 18.45
N THR A 18 13.16 -24.89 17.53
CA THR A 18 13.42 -24.84 16.10
C THR A 18 12.85 -23.55 15.52
N ARG A 19 13.72 -22.55 15.35
CA ARG A 19 13.39 -21.29 14.68
C ARG A 19 13.27 -21.56 13.18
N ILE A 20 12.05 -21.50 12.65
CA ILE A 20 11.77 -21.61 11.21
C ILE A 20 12.44 -20.42 10.51
N LYS A 21 13.54 -20.66 9.79
CA LYS A 21 14.17 -19.67 8.90
C LYS A 21 13.23 -19.44 7.71
N ARG A 22 12.51 -18.33 7.72
CA ARG A 22 11.84 -17.81 6.51
C ARG A 22 12.92 -17.40 5.51
N THR A 23 12.86 -17.99 4.32
CA THR A 23 13.69 -17.68 3.14
C THR A 23 13.32 -16.32 2.55
N ARG A 24 13.51 -15.25 3.32
CA ARG A 24 13.39 -13.86 2.84
C ARG A 24 14.62 -13.37 2.07
N SER A 25 15.65 -14.21 1.89
CA SER A 25 16.87 -13.82 1.18
C SER A 25 16.75 -13.87 -0.35
N GLY A 26 15.77 -14.60 -0.91
CA GLY A 26 15.63 -14.75 -2.37
C GLY A 26 15.24 -13.45 -3.07
N ALA A 27 14.23 -12.75 -2.55
CA ALA A 27 13.78 -11.47 -3.09
C ALA A 27 14.83 -10.36 -2.91
N LEU A 28 15.55 -10.37 -1.78
CA LEU A 28 16.62 -9.40 -1.52
C LEU A 28 17.81 -9.61 -2.46
N MET A 29 18.16 -10.87 -2.77
CA MET A 29 19.23 -11.20 -3.71
C MET A 29 18.85 -10.85 -5.14
N MET A 30 17.58 -11.03 -5.52
CA MET A 30 17.05 -10.56 -6.81
C MET A 30 17.11 -9.04 -6.94
N LEU A 31 16.69 -8.28 -5.92
CA LEU A 31 16.79 -6.82 -5.91
C LEU A 31 18.24 -6.34 -5.99
N ALA A 32 19.15 -6.99 -5.26
CA ALA A 32 20.57 -6.65 -5.31
C ALA A 32 21.17 -6.88 -6.72
N LEU A 33 20.79 -7.98 -7.38
CA LEU A 33 21.26 -8.30 -8.73
C LEU A 33 20.71 -7.34 -9.78
N LEU A 34 19.44 -6.93 -9.62
CA LEU A 34 18.78 -5.96 -10.50
C LEU A 34 19.36 -4.55 -10.34
N LEU A 35 19.65 -4.13 -9.10
CA LEU A 35 20.33 -2.86 -8.81
C LEU A 35 21.78 -2.85 -9.31
N MET A 36 22.52 -3.95 -9.15
CA MET A 36 23.88 -4.07 -9.67
C MET A 36 23.89 -4.03 -11.19
N GLY A 37 22.93 -4.69 -11.85
CA GLY A 37 22.74 -4.60 -13.30
C GLY A 37 22.42 -3.17 -13.75
N SER A 38 21.53 -2.47 -13.05
CA SER A 38 21.22 -1.06 -13.33
C SER A 38 22.42 -0.14 -13.15
N ALA A 39 23.29 -0.40 -12.17
CA ALA A 39 24.50 0.37 -11.94
C ALA A 39 25.51 0.19 -13.08
N ILE A 40 25.68 -1.04 -13.58
CA ILE A 40 26.55 -1.35 -14.73
C ILE A 40 26.03 -0.67 -16.00
N VAL A 41 24.71 -0.69 -16.23
CA VAL A 41 24.08 -0.04 -17.39
C VAL A 41 24.30 1.48 -17.35
N ARG A 42 24.10 2.13 -16.19
CA ARG A 42 24.35 3.57 -16.03
C ARG A 42 25.82 3.94 -16.18
N LEU A 43 26.73 3.16 -15.61
CA LEU A 43 28.17 3.43 -15.72
C LEU A 43 28.72 3.11 -17.13
N GLY A 44 28.16 2.13 -17.83
CA GLY A 44 28.62 1.71 -19.15
C GLY A 44 28.10 2.57 -20.31
N LEU A 45 26.84 3.02 -20.25
CA LEU A 45 26.19 3.74 -21.36
C LEU A 45 26.16 5.26 -21.16
N GLU A 46 26.09 5.76 -19.91
CA GLU A 46 25.92 7.20 -19.65
C GLU A 46 27.20 7.89 -19.14
N ALA A 47 28.07 7.19 -18.42
CA ALA A 47 29.30 7.78 -17.87
C ALA A 47 30.52 7.74 -18.83
N GLY A 48 30.53 6.83 -19.80
CA GLY A 48 31.61 6.71 -20.79
C GLY A 48 31.83 7.99 -21.63
N PRO A 49 30.79 8.61 -22.20
CA PRO A 49 30.92 9.86 -22.96
C PRO A 49 31.26 11.08 -22.09
N ALA A 50 30.86 11.08 -20.81
CA ALA A 50 31.09 12.18 -19.89
C ALA A 50 32.56 12.24 -19.42
N ILE A 51 33.16 11.10 -19.06
CA ILE A 51 34.56 11.05 -18.63
C ILE A 51 35.51 11.24 -19.83
N ALA A 52 35.16 10.74 -21.02
CA ALA A 52 35.96 10.96 -22.23
C ALA A 52 36.04 12.45 -22.62
N ARG A 53 34.97 13.23 -22.41
CA ARG A 53 34.96 14.68 -22.65
C ARG A 53 35.77 15.46 -21.61
N GLU A 54 35.73 15.06 -20.35
CA GLU A 54 36.52 15.68 -19.27
C GLU A 54 38.03 15.46 -19.50
N VAL A 55 38.44 14.24 -19.88
CA VAL A 55 39.86 13.90 -20.13
C VAL A 55 40.39 14.54 -21.43
N ALA A 56 39.54 14.68 -22.46
CA ALA A 56 39.90 15.43 -23.66
C ALA A 56 40.13 16.92 -23.35
N ASN A 57 39.29 17.54 -22.52
CA ASN A 57 39.46 18.93 -22.08
C ASN A 57 40.72 19.14 -21.21
N LEU A 58 41.15 18.12 -20.44
CA LEU A 58 42.36 18.19 -19.61
C LEU A 58 43.66 18.00 -20.42
N GLN A 59 43.61 17.31 -21.57
CA GLN A 59 44.76 17.18 -22.47
C GLN A 59 44.98 18.43 -23.34
N ASP A 60 43.93 19.19 -23.64
CA ASP A 60 44.07 20.49 -24.33
C ASP A 60 44.67 21.60 -23.44
N GLU A 61 44.62 21.47 -22.12
CA GLU A 61 45.13 22.46 -21.15
C GLU A 61 46.65 22.35 -20.85
N SER A 62 47.36 21.35 -21.39
CA SER A 62 48.79 21.13 -21.08
C SER A 62 49.78 21.47 -22.20
N THR A 63 49.34 22.07 -23.30
CA THR A 63 50.24 22.69 -24.29
C THR A 63 50.21 24.21 -24.18
N LEU A 64 51.03 24.74 -23.27
CA LEU A 64 51.48 26.13 -23.27
C LEU A 64 52.23 26.43 -24.57
N LYS A 65 51.60 27.19 -25.48
CA LYS A 65 52.29 28.00 -26.48
C LYS A 65 51.74 29.42 -26.44
N GLU A 66 52.59 30.29 -25.89
CA GLU A 66 52.76 31.71 -26.17
C GLU A 66 51.50 32.58 -26.27
N GLU A 67 51.32 33.40 -25.25
CA GLU A 67 50.69 34.73 -25.29
C GLU A 67 50.83 35.43 -26.66
N PRO A 68 49.72 35.69 -27.38
CA PRO A 68 49.61 36.92 -28.14
C PRO A 68 49.03 37.97 -27.20
N LYS A 69 49.85 38.98 -26.90
CA LYS A 69 49.46 40.31 -26.43
C LYS A 69 48.03 40.64 -26.84
N GLY A 70 47.24 41.11 -25.87
CA GLY A 70 45.92 41.69 -26.07
C GLY A 70 45.88 42.63 -27.28
N THR A 71 45.54 42.06 -28.42
CA THR A 71 44.91 42.78 -29.51
C THR A 71 43.44 42.65 -29.18
N LEU A 72 42.80 43.77 -28.85
CA LEU A 72 41.41 43.92 -29.20
C LEU A 72 41.39 43.76 -30.72
N ASN A 73 41.30 42.51 -31.17
CA ASN A 73 41.04 42.21 -32.55
C ASN A 73 39.64 42.79 -32.74
N GLY A 74 39.59 44.02 -33.26
CA GLY A 74 38.35 44.69 -33.59
C GLY A 74 37.60 43.69 -34.41
N GLN A 75 36.58 43.07 -33.81
CA GLN A 75 35.81 42.01 -34.42
C GLN A 75 35.34 42.64 -35.72
N SER A 76 35.94 42.19 -36.82
CA SER A 76 35.47 42.51 -38.15
C SER A 76 33.97 42.28 -38.08
N MET A 77 33.20 43.34 -38.32
CA MET A 77 31.74 43.24 -38.40
C MET A 77 31.43 41.93 -39.12
N PRO A 78 30.67 41.01 -38.50
CA PRO A 78 30.40 39.72 -39.10
C PRO A 78 29.96 39.96 -40.53
N SER A 79 30.56 39.21 -41.45
CA SER A 79 30.29 39.43 -42.87
C SER A 79 28.78 39.31 -43.10
N SER A 80 28.25 40.00 -44.12
CA SER A 80 26.81 39.95 -44.40
C SER A 80 26.27 38.52 -44.49
N ALA A 81 27.10 37.56 -44.94
CA ALA A 81 26.76 36.14 -44.99
C ALA A 81 26.69 35.47 -43.61
N GLU A 82 27.61 35.79 -42.69
CA GLU A 82 27.59 35.26 -41.32
C GLU A 82 26.39 35.77 -40.53
N LEU A 83 26.04 37.05 -40.70
CA LEU A 83 24.82 37.64 -40.12
C LEU A 83 23.56 36.97 -40.67
N GLN A 84 23.51 36.68 -41.98
CA GLN A 84 22.38 35.99 -42.60
C GLN A 84 22.21 34.58 -42.04
N ASN A 85 23.31 33.84 -41.87
CA ASN A 85 23.30 32.48 -41.31
C ASN A 85 22.85 32.46 -39.85
N MET A 86 23.32 33.42 -39.05
CA MET A 86 22.91 33.57 -37.65
C MET A 86 21.42 33.91 -37.53
N LEU A 87 20.91 34.79 -38.39
CA LEU A 87 19.49 35.13 -38.44
C LEU A 87 18.63 33.93 -38.84
N ALA A 88 19.08 33.13 -39.83
CA ALA A 88 18.40 31.90 -40.22
C ALA A 88 18.37 30.87 -39.07
N ALA A 89 19.47 30.68 -38.35
CA ALA A 89 19.53 29.79 -37.19
C ALA A 89 18.61 30.24 -36.04
N PHE A 90 18.46 31.55 -35.83
CA PHE A 90 17.51 32.08 -34.85
C PHE A 90 16.06 31.87 -35.28
N GLN A 91 15.73 32.07 -36.55
CA GLN A 91 14.39 31.81 -37.07
C GLN A 91 14.02 30.33 -36.96
N GLU A 92 14.94 29.41 -37.26
CA GLU A 92 14.72 27.97 -37.10
C GLU A 92 14.47 27.62 -35.63
N ARG A 93 15.27 28.19 -34.71
CA ARG A 93 15.08 27.99 -33.28
C ARG A 93 13.76 28.57 -32.77
N GLU A 94 13.38 29.75 -33.23
CA GLU A 94 12.10 30.39 -32.88
C GLU A 94 10.92 29.56 -33.36
N ALA A 95 10.99 29.04 -34.60
CA ALA A 95 9.98 28.12 -35.12
C ALA A 95 9.88 26.85 -34.26
N ALA A 96 11.00 26.22 -33.89
CA ALA A 96 11.01 25.04 -33.04
C ALA A 96 10.46 25.31 -31.62
N LEU A 97 10.78 26.47 -31.04
CA LEU A 97 10.25 26.88 -29.74
C LEU A 97 8.75 27.15 -29.80
N SER A 98 8.27 27.87 -30.81
CA SER A 98 6.84 28.16 -30.98
C SER A 98 6.01 26.89 -31.14
N ALA A 99 6.52 25.89 -31.88
CA ALA A 99 5.86 24.59 -32.02
C ALA A 99 5.77 23.85 -30.68
N ARG A 100 6.84 23.91 -29.87
CA ARG A 100 6.86 23.28 -28.54
C ARG A 100 5.94 24.01 -27.55
N GLU A 101 5.87 25.33 -27.61
CA GLU A 101 4.96 26.13 -26.78
C GLU A 101 3.51 25.78 -27.08
N ALA A 102 3.13 25.68 -28.36
CA ALA A 102 1.81 25.24 -28.77
C ALA A 102 1.47 23.83 -28.25
N GLU A 103 2.40 22.87 -28.36
CA GLU A 103 2.21 21.51 -27.84
C GLU A 103 2.01 21.48 -26.32
N ILE A 104 2.75 22.32 -25.58
CA ILE A 104 2.60 22.44 -24.13
C ILE A 104 1.25 23.08 -23.79
N GLU A 105 0.84 24.12 -24.50
CA GLU A 105 -0.46 24.78 -24.30
C GLU A 105 -1.63 23.80 -24.53
N ASP A 106 -1.56 23.00 -25.59
CA ASP A 106 -2.56 21.98 -25.89
C ASP A 106 -2.61 20.90 -24.79
N ARG A 107 -1.45 20.47 -24.30
CA ARG A 107 -1.38 19.52 -23.18
C ARG A 107 -1.94 20.10 -21.88
N MET A 108 -1.66 21.36 -21.57
CA MET A 108 -2.18 22.01 -20.37
C MET A 108 -3.71 22.09 -20.40
N LYS A 109 -4.30 22.47 -21.54
CA LYS A 109 -5.76 22.47 -21.71
C LYS A 109 -6.36 21.08 -21.57
N ALA A 110 -5.71 20.07 -22.14
CA ALA A 110 -6.16 18.68 -22.02
C ALA A 110 -6.12 18.18 -20.58
N LEU A 111 -5.08 18.56 -19.81
CA LEU A 111 -4.96 18.23 -18.39
C LEU A 111 -6.02 18.95 -17.55
N GLU A 112 -6.27 20.24 -17.80
CA GLU A 112 -7.31 21.00 -17.10
C GLU A 112 -8.69 20.35 -17.27
N ILE A 113 -9.05 19.95 -18.49
CA ILE A 113 -10.30 19.22 -18.78
C ILE A 113 -10.34 17.88 -18.04
N ALA A 114 -9.20 17.18 -17.96
CA ALA A 114 -9.11 15.90 -17.27
C ALA A 114 -9.26 16.06 -15.75
N ASP A 115 -8.62 17.08 -15.17
CA ASP A 115 -8.70 17.40 -13.74
C ASP A 115 -10.14 17.76 -13.35
N ASP A 116 -10.82 18.62 -14.14
CA ASP A 116 -12.23 18.95 -13.94
C ASP A 116 -13.13 17.71 -14.00
N ALA A 117 -12.88 16.80 -14.95
CA ALA A 117 -13.63 15.56 -15.09
C ALA A 117 -13.37 14.59 -13.91
N ILE A 118 -12.16 14.58 -13.36
CA ILE A 118 -11.82 13.79 -12.17
C ILE A 118 -12.53 14.35 -10.94
N GLU A 119 -12.48 15.67 -10.73
CA GLU A 119 -13.12 16.33 -9.60
C GLU A 119 -14.64 16.06 -9.60
N GLN A 120 -15.30 16.20 -10.75
CA GLN A 120 -16.72 15.87 -10.89
C GLN A 120 -17.03 14.41 -10.55
N LYS A 121 -16.15 13.48 -10.95
CA LYS A 121 -16.32 12.06 -10.63
C LYS A 121 -16.08 11.77 -9.15
N LEU A 122 -15.13 12.44 -8.50
CA LEU A 122 -14.90 12.30 -7.07
C LEU A 122 -16.11 12.77 -6.27
N VAL A 123 -16.64 13.95 -6.58
CA VAL A 123 -17.86 14.46 -5.93
C VAL A 123 -19.04 13.50 -6.14
N ALA A 124 -19.22 12.97 -7.35
CA ALA A 124 -20.28 12.01 -7.62
C ALA A 124 -20.10 10.69 -6.85
N LEU A 125 -18.85 10.21 -6.68
CA LEU A 125 -18.54 9.02 -5.90
C LEU A 125 -18.79 9.23 -4.42
N GLU A 126 -18.40 10.38 -3.86
CA GLU A 126 -18.66 10.72 -2.46
C GLU A 126 -20.17 10.78 -2.17
N GLN A 127 -20.95 11.38 -3.07
CA GLN A 127 -22.41 11.42 -2.97
C GLN A 127 -23.01 10.01 -3.02
N ALA A 128 -22.57 9.18 -3.97
CA ALA A 128 -23.03 7.80 -4.08
C ALA A 128 -22.65 6.95 -2.85
N GLU A 129 -21.47 7.17 -2.26
CA GLU A 129 -21.05 6.51 -1.02
C GLU A 129 -21.95 6.90 0.15
N GLU A 130 -22.26 8.19 0.29
CA GLU A 130 -23.13 8.68 1.36
C GLU A 130 -24.58 8.17 1.20
N GLU A 131 -25.12 8.18 -0.02
CA GLU A 131 -26.44 7.59 -0.32
C GLU A 131 -26.48 6.09 -0.01
N LEU A 132 -25.41 5.36 -0.35
CA LEU A 132 -25.29 3.95 -0.03
C LEU A 132 -25.24 3.72 1.48
N LYS A 133 -24.41 4.47 2.22
CA LYS A 133 -24.33 4.41 3.69
C LYS A 133 -25.67 4.70 4.34
N SER A 134 -26.38 5.73 3.87
CA SER A 134 -27.71 6.09 4.36
C SER A 134 -28.71 4.95 4.10
N THR A 135 -28.70 4.38 2.90
CA THR A 135 -29.60 3.27 2.53
C THR A 135 -29.33 2.03 3.37
N LEU A 136 -28.05 1.68 3.57
CA LEU A 136 -27.65 0.59 4.46
C LEU A 136 -28.08 0.85 5.90
N ALA A 137 -27.85 2.05 6.43
CA ALA A 137 -28.27 2.41 7.78
C ALA A 137 -29.80 2.34 7.98
N LEU A 138 -30.59 2.73 6.97
CA LEU A 138 -32.05 2.59 6.99
C LEU A 138 -32.49 1.11 6.97
N ALA A 139 -31.84 0.28 6.15
CA ALA A 139 -32.13 -1.15 6.10
C ALA A 139 -31.74 -1.88 7.40
N ASP A 140 -30.58 -1.54 7.98
CA ASP A 140 -30.09 -2.10 9.23
C ASP A 140 -30.90 -1.62 10.44
N GLY A 141 -31.26 -0.34 10.49
CA GLY A 141 -31.95 0.25 11.65
C GLY A 141 -33.36 -0.33 11.89
N ALA A 142 -34.14 -0.54 10.82
CA ALA A 142 -35.48 -1.11 10.94
C ALA A 142 -35.44 -2.58 11.38
N THR A 143 -34.46 -3.35 10.88
CA THR A 143 -34.31 -4.77 11.23
C THR A 143 -33.71 -4.96 12.62
N GLU A 144 -32.75 -4.12 13.03
CA GLU A 144 -32.14 -4.22 14.35
C GLU A 144 -33.11 -3.87 15.49
N ALA A 145 -34.06 -2.95 15.29
CA ALA A 145 -35.07 -2.64 16.31
C ALA A 145 -35.99 -3.84 16.63
N ASP A 146 -36.44 -4.54 15.59
CA ASP A 146 -37.28 -5.74 15.76
C ASP A 146 -36.48 -6.91 16.33
N LEU A 147 -35.24 -7.11 15.88
CA LEU A 147 -34.34 -8.11 16.48
C LEU A 147 -34.03 -7.82 17.95
N THR A 148 -33.84 -6.56 18.32
CA THR A 148 -33.61 -6.14 19.72
C THR A 148 -34.84 -6.45 20.58
N ARG A 149 -36.05 -6.18 20.07
CA ARG A 149 -37.29 -6.50 20.77
C ARG A 149 -37.44 -8.01 20.98
N LEU A 150 -37.21 -8.82 19.94
CA LEU A 150 -37.25 -10.29 20.05
C LEU A 150 -36.20 -10.83 21.01
N THR A 151 -34.96 -10.34 20.93
CA THR A 151 -33.87 -10.70 21.85
C THR A 151 -34.27 -10.41 23.29
N SER A 152 -34.87 -9.24 23.55
CA SER A 152 -35.33 -8.85 24.89
C SER A 152 -36.40 -9.79 25.46
N VAL A 153 -37.30 -10.32 24.61
CA VAL A 153 -38.31 -11.30 25.03
C VAL A 153 -37.66 -12.58 25.52
N TYR A 154 -36.67 -13.09 24.78
CA TYR A 154 -35.94 -14.30 25.18
C TYR A 154 -35.06 -14.08 26.42
N GLU A 155 -34.46 -12.90 26.58
CA GLU A 155 -33.69 -12.57 27.78
C GLU A 155 -34.52 -12.52 29.06
N GLN A 156 -35.79 -12.12 28.96
CA GLN A 156 -36.70 -12.05 30.10
C GLN A 156 -37.34 -13.41 30.42
N MET A 157 -37.19 -14.38 29.52
CA MET A 157 -37.68 -15.75 29.71
C MET A 157 -36.80 -16.52 30.69
N LYS A 158 -37.36 -17.56 31.32
CA LYS A 158 -36.55 -18.43 32.18
C LYS A 158 -35.53 -19.18 31.33
N PRO A 159 -34.24 -19.24 31.73
CA PRO A 159 -33.19 -19.89 30.97
C PRO A 159 -33.57 -21.28 30.47
N LYS A 160 -34.16 -22.11 31.34
CA LYS A 160 -34.60 -23.48 31.00
C LYS A 160 -35.65 -23.55 29.89
N GLU A 161 -36.59 -22.60 29.85
CA GLU A 161 -37.64 -22.55 28.81
C GLU A 161 -37.04 -22.05 27.49
N SER A 162 -36.20 -21.01 27.54
CA SER A 162 -35.50 -20.48 26.38
C SER A 162 -34.49 -21.47 25.78
N SER A 163 -33.75 -22.23 26.59
CA SER A 163 -32.79 -23.23 26.10
C SER A 163 -33.47 -24.30 25.27
N ALA A 164 -34.64 -24.79 25.70
CA ALA A 164 -35.40 -25.77 24.94
C ALA A 164 -35.83 -25.23 23.56
N LEU A 165 -36.20 -23.95 23.47
CA LEU A 165 -36.51 -23.30 22.19
C LEU A 165 -35.27 -23.11 21.31
N PHE A 166 -34.12 -22.73 21.90
CA PHE A 166 -32.86 -22.54 21.17
C PHE A 166 -32.28 -23.84 20.63
N GLU A 167 -32.60 -24.98 21.25
CA GLU A 167 -32.17 -26.30 20.81
C GLU A 167 -32.90 -26.77 19.54
N GLU A 168 -34.16 -26.38 19.37
CA GLU A 168 -34.97 -26.64 18.16
C GLU A 168 -34.71 -25.61 17.04
N MET A 169 -34.00 -24.52 17.34
CA MET A 169 -33.76 -23.41 16.43
C MET A 169 -32.59 -23.70 15.49
N ASP A 170 -32.60 -23.08 14.30
CA ASP A 170 -31.44 -23.12 13.40
C ASP A 170 -30.18 -22.58 14.12
N PRO A 171 -29.04 -23.29 14.10
CA PRO A 171 -27.84 -22.90 14.83
C PRO A 171 -27.28 -21.53 14.46
N ALA A 172 -27.44 -21.08 13.20
CA ALA A 172 -26.96 -19.77 12.77
C ALA A 172 -27.86 -18.64 13.28
N PHE A 173 -29.17 -18.88 13.33
CA PHE A 173 -30.11 -17.94 13.93
C PHE A 173 -29.88 -17.84 15.44
N ALA A 174 -29.81 -18.97 16.15
CA ALA A 174 -29.53 -19.04 17.58
C ALA A 174 -28.23 -18.32 17.97
N ALA A 175 -27.14 -18.55 17.22
CA ALA A 175 -25.88 -17.84 17.40
C ALA A 175 -26.05 -16.31 17.29
N GLY A 176 -26.91 -15.86 16.38
CA GLY A 176 -27.18 -14.45 16.17
C GLY A 176 -27.94 -13.75 17.29
N PHE A 177 -28.84 -14.45 18.00
CA PHE A 177 -29.46 -13.93 19.21
C PHE A 177 -28.49 -13.95 20.38
N LEU A 178 -27.75 -15.05 20.57
CA LEU A 178 -26.76 -15.15 21.65
C LEU A 178 -25.68 -14.06 21.55
N ALA A 179 -25.31 -13.66 20.33
CA ALA A 179 -24.35 -12.58 20.09
C ALA A 179 -24.84 -11.18 20.51
N ARG A 180 -26.15 -10.95 20.45
CA ARG A 180 -26.78 -9.64 20.68
C ARG A 180 -27.34 -9.48 22.10
N MET A 181 -27.54 -10.59 22.81
CA MET A 181 -28.09 -10.56 24.17
C MET A 181 -27.03 -10.27 25.23
N ARG A 182 -27.49 -9.94 26.44
CA ARG A 182 -26.62 -9.76 27.61
C ARG A 182 -25.85 -11.04 27.95
N PRO A 183 -24.55 -10.95 28.30
CA PRO A 183 -23.72 -12.13 28.57
C PRO A 183 -24.30 -13.08 29.61
N GLU A 184 -24.97 -12.56 30.64
CA GLU A 184 -25.56 -13.35 31.71
C GLU A 184 -26.75 -14.18 31.22
N ALA A 185 -27.60 -13.59 30.37
CA ALA A 185 -28.74 -14.30 29.77
C ALA A 185 -28.24 -15.37 28.78
N ALA A 186 -27.24 -15.04 27.95
CA ALA A 186 -26.60 -15.99 27.05
C ALA A 186 -26.01 -17.19 27.80
N ALA A 187 -25.28 -16.93 28.89
CA ALA A 187 -24.68 -17.98 29.71
C ALA A 187 -25.76 -18.88 30.33
N GLY A 188 -26.87 -18.30 30.80
CA GLY A 188 -28.02 -19.05 31.31
C GLY A 188 -28.63 -19.98 30.26
N ILE A 189 -28.82 -19.48 29.03
CA ILE A 189 -29.34 -20.28 27.92
C ILE A 189 -28.36 -21.39 27.54
N MET A 190 -27.07 -21.07 27.38
CA MET A 190 -26.02 -22.03 27.03
C MET A 190 -25.87 -23.16 28.07
N ALA A 191 -26.07 -22.85 29.35
CA ALA A 191 -26.02 -23.85 30.43
C ALA A 191 -27.18 -24.86 30.37
N GLY A 192 -28.31 -24.48 29.75
CA GLY A 192 -29.48 -25.35 29.59
C GLY A 192 -29.50 -26.16 28.29
N LEU A 193 -28.56 -25.94 27.37
CA LEU A 193 -28.47 -26.66 26.09
C LEU A 193 -27.75 -28.01 26.23
N SER A 194 -28.01 -28.93 25.31
CA SER A 194 -27.14 -30.10 25.17
C SER A 194 -25.71 -29.69 24.73
N PRO A 195 -24.68 -30.47 25.10
CA PRO A 195 -23.30 -30.18 24.70
C PRO A 195 -23.11 -30.07 23.18
N GLN A 196 -23.87 -30.85 22.41
CA GLN A 196 -23.80 -30.85 20.95
C GLN A 196 -24.38 -29.55 20.36
N ALA A 197 -25.53 -29.10 20.86
CA ALA A 197 -26.15 -27.86 20.42
C ALA A 197 -25.27 -26.65 20.79
N ALA A 198 -24.78 -26.60 22.04
CA ALA A 198 -23.90 -25.55 22.51
C ALA A 198 -22.62 -25.42 21.67
N TYR A 199 -22.00 -26.56 21.31
CA TYR A 199 -20.83 -26.57 20.43
C TYR A 199 -21.14 -26.03 19.03
N THR A 200 -22.21 -26.54 18.40
CA THR A 200 -22.60 -26.15 17.04
C THR A 200 -22.85 -24.64 16.97
N ILE A 201 -23.63 -24.09 17.91
CA ILE A 201 -23.94 -22.67 17.97
C ILE A 201 -22.67 -21.83 18.21
N SER A 202 -21.76 -22.30 19.08
CA SER A 202 -20.49 -21.60 19.35
C SER A 202 -19.57 -21.54 18.13
N VAL A 203 -19.51 -22.60 17.32
CA VAL A 203 -18.73 -22.63 16.07
C VAL A 203 -19.29 -21.63 15.08
N VAL A 204 -20.62 -21.58 14.91
CA VAL A 204 -21.26 -20.64 13.99
C VAL A 204 -21.06 -19.19 14.45
N LEU A 205 -21.17 -18.93 15.76
CA LEU A 205 -20.90 -17.62 16.34
C LEU A 205 -19.47 -17.16 16.08
N ALA A 206 -18.48 -18.04 16.27
CA ALA A 206 -17.08 -17.75 16.00
C ALA A 206 -16.79 -17.53 14.50
N GLY A 207 -17.49 -18.27 13.62
CA GLY A 207 -17.35 -18.16 12.16
C GLY A 207 -17.92 -16.87 11.57
N ARG A 208 -18.93 -16.27 12.21
CA ARG A 208 -19.66 -15.10 11.71
C ARG A 208 -18.80 -13.83 11.55
N ASN A 209 -17.74 -13.70 12.34
CA ASN A 209 -16.79 -12.57 12.25
C ASN A 209 -15.59 -12.89 11.33
N GLY A 210 -15.50 -14.11 10.79
CA GLY A 210 -14.42 -14.55 9.91
C GLY A 210 -14.59 -14.16 8.45
N SER A 211 -15.80 -13.76 8.03
CA SER A 211 -16.15 -13.39 6.65
C SER A 211 -16.02 -11.90 6.34
N VAL A 212 -15.60 -11.07 7.31
CA VAL A 212 -15.27 -9.66 7.05
C VAL A 212 -13.92 -9.62 6.32
N PRO A 213 -13.83 -9.05 5.11
CA PRO A 213 -12.56 -8.85 4.43
C PRO A 213 -11.62 -8.08 5.37
N LYS A 214 -10.49 -8.70 5.71
CA LYS A 214 -9.40 -8.02 6.41
C LYS A 214 -8.56 -7.35 5.35
N GLU A 215 -8.34 -6.05 5.53
CA GLU A 215 -7.42 -5.23 4.72
C GLU A 215 -6.02 -5.87 4.63
#